data_AF-A0A968PTI3-F1
#
_entry.id   AF-A0A968PTI3-F1
#
_cell.length_a   1.000
_cell.length_b   1.000
_cell.length_c   1.000
_cell.angle_alpha   90.00
_cell.angle_beta   90.00
_cell.angle_gamma   90.00
#
_symmetry.space_group_name_H-M   'P 1'
#
loop_
_entity.id
_entity.type
_entity.pdbx_description
1 polymer ?
#
loop_
_entity_poly.entity_id
_entity_poly.type
_entity_poly.pdbx_seq_one_letter_code
_entity_poly.pdbx_strand_id
1 'polypeptide(L)'
;MVIHSVSIPSTRGGGFAWKTSLKSLAWSSVDECEQVLWHLLESDTDVKNYRTTVLHNLRQLLTHAVRSGGQILLSDADLSDLSLNFVKQMAGLPSDYPLWLAVNEYQHSGWEVTNYSHSPVEAWYRDLLAAIASGERLFIATASQKPGSPFGTIALEAAISAQFPDKKLLRLDSETLGDRTHPAFGAMGHLNEVVIDYDIVLASPSLETGVSIDVRGHFSSVWAYSAGNLPPTNFVQMLWRVRDPVPRRIWTNHTGIGTIGNGSSSYKSLLTSTSTRARENLHLLREFDISPECIDGEIAPIATRAWARYGARFNAHHWRYRDTIAELLESQGHTLTTWENDMDKPEQILLREQIRDISEQEQFNRAQEEANAADIDDEKATELQEKRSTSPSEQRQLRKHILKKRYKVEQVTPELALADAKGAYRPLRLEFFLTVGRDALPERDCRTLSSLTENNAGEAFAPDVARALLSSTVDALDKIKAAILLDPDREWHKDDPDLVALFGHLTRDPQGCKRRLGFSPGKSAIAAGNQILGLFGRRLEYVRHDRLDSQQRRRVYRLAADDIGIDRRALYERWLNADLSPPNEQPTALDSVEAYWTPP
;
A
#
# COMPACT_ATOMS: atom_id res chain seq x y z
N MET A 1 5.42 17.92 3.86
CA MET A 1 5.93 18.95 2.94
C MET A 1 6.34 20.16 3.76
N VAL A 2 7.61 20.25 4.17
CA VAL A 2 8.12 21.46 4.84
C VAL A 2 8.60 22.40 3.73
N ILE A 3 7.73 23.31 3.30
CA ILE A 3 8.15 24.39 2.40
C ILE A 3 8.69 25.51 3.28
N HIS A 4 10.01 25.66 3.31
CA HIS A 4 10.62 26.82 3.93
C HIS A 4 10.41 28.04 3.03
N SER A 5 9.48 28.91 3.39
CA SER A 5 9.45 30.28 2.87
C SER A 5 10.36 31.14 3.75
N VAL A 6 11.60 31.35 3.30
CA VAL A 6 12.51 32.28 4.00
C VAL A 6 12.14 33.70 3.59
N SER A 7 11.49 34.42 4.49
CA SER A 7 11.28 35.87 4.36
C SER A 7 12.44 36.58 5.02
N ILE A 8 13.23 37.37 4.28
CA ILE A 8 14.26 38.23 4.87
C ILE A 8 13.53 39.36 5.62
N PRO A 9 13.70 39.53 6.94
CA PRO A 9 12.88 40.46 7.70
C PRO A 9 13.31 41.92 7.47
N SER A 10 12.36 42.77 7.06
CA SER A 10 12.43 44.20 7.33
C SER A 10 11.68 44.49 8.63
N THR A 11 12.36 45.10 9.59
CA THR A 11 11.88 45.39 10.95
C THR A 11 10.54 46.13 11.01
N ARG A 12 9.53 45.55 11.68
CA ARG A 12 8.73 46.14 12.80
C ARG A 12 7.44 45.34 13.06
N GLY A 13 7.25 44.90 14.32
CA GLY A 13 5.94 44.86 14.99
C GLY A 13 5.13 43.55 15.02
N GLY A 14 5.27 42.82 16.13
CA GLY A 14 4.31 41.98 16.88
C GLY A 14 3.05 41.38 16.23
N GLY A 15 2.95 40.04 16.31
CA GLY A 15 1.70 39.27 16.23
C GLY A 15 1.88 37.96 15.44
N PHE A 16 1.90 36.80 16.12
CA PHE A 16 1.91 35.48 15.48
C PHE A 16 0.53 35.18 14.87
N ALA A 17 0.35 35.62 13.63
CA ALA A 17 -0.58 35.06 12.66
C ALA A 17 0.24 34.82 11.39
N TRP A 18 0.02 33.70 10.69
CA TRP A 18 0.66 33.44 9.39
C TRP A 18 0.10 34.42 8.34
N LYS A 19 0.53 35.69 8.41
CA LYS A 19 0.42 36.66 7.32
C LYS A 19 1.63 36.43 6.42
N THR A 20 1.47 35.62 5.39
CA THR A 20 2.42 35.55 4.28
C THR A 20 2.47 36.94 3.66
N SER A 21 3.50 37.72 3.98
CA SER A 21 3.80 38.96 3.28
C SER A 21 4.32 38.60 1.89
N LEU A 22 3.40 38.40 0.94
CA LEU A 22 3.63 38.04 -0.47
C LEU A 22 4.32 39.16 -1.29
N LYS A 23 5.20 39.96 -0.68
CA LYS A 23 5.93 41.07 -1.31
C LYS A 23 7.45 40.85 -1.40
N SER A 24 7.98 39.73 -0.91
CA SER A 24 9.42 39.41 -0.94
C SER A 24 9.75 38.27 -1.91
N LEU A 25 10.99 38.23 -2.39
CA LEU A 25 11.58 37.15 -3.18
C LEU A 25 11.29 35.78 -2.51
N ALA A 26 10.46 34.94 -3.12
CA ALA A 26 10.03 33.69 -2.52
C ALA A 26 10.86 32.50 -3.02
N TRP A 27 11.50 31.79 -2.08
CA TRP A 27 12.23 30.55 -2.35
C TRP A 27 11.36 29.36 -1.97
N SER A 28 11.42 28.29 -2.74
CA SER A 28 10.71 27.04 -2.47
C SER A 28 11.65 25.87 -2.68
N SER A 29 11.85 25.04 -1.66
CA SER A 29 12.68 23.84 -1.73
C SER A 29 11.85 22.59 -1.49
N VAL A 30 12.09 21.54 -2.28
CA VAL A 30 11.49 20.22 -2.08
C VAL A 30 12.61 19.18 -2.10
N ASP A 31 12.87 18.59 -0.93
CA ASP A 31 13.77 17.46 -0.78
C ASP A 31 13.04 16.13 -0.99
N GLU A 32 13.74 15.12 -1.49
CA GLU A 32 13.17 13.83 -1.95
C GLU A 32 11.94 14.06 -2.86
N CYS A 33 12.09 14.97 -3.83
CA CYS A 33 10.95 15.50 -4.57
C CYS A 33 10.18 14.45 -5.36
N GLU A 34 10.82 13.39 -5.87
CA GLU A 34 10.13 12.27 -6.54
C GLU A 34 9.16 11.59 -5.55
N GLN A 35 9.63 11.31 -4.33
CA GLN A 35 8.82 10.67 -3.29
C GLN A 35 7.70 11.60 -2.81
N VAL A 36 7.99 12.88 -2.57
CA VAL A 36 6.99 13.86 -2.11
C VAL A 36 5.88 14.05 -3.14
N LEU A 37 6.22 14.21 -4.41
CA LEU A 37 5.26 14.42 -5.49
C LEU A 37 4.45 13.15 -5.76
N TRP A 38 5.09 11.98 -5.71
CA TRP A 38 4.38 10.71 -5.83
C TRP A 38 3.40 10.49 -4.68
N HIS A 39 3.82 10.77 -3.44
CA HIS A 39 2.96 10.69 -2.27
C HIS A 39 1.74 11.60 -2.39
N LEU A 40 1.92 12.85 -2.84
CA LEU A 40 0.81 13.78 -3.08
C LEU A 40 -0.21 13.21 -4.08
N LEU A 41 0.24 12.53 -5.12
CA LEU A 41 -0.61 12.08 -6.22
C LEU A 41 -1.27 10.71 -5.97
N GLU A 42 -0.68 9.83 -5.16
CA GLU A 42 -1.18 8.44 -5.00
C GLU A 42 -1.62 8.08 -3.58
N SER A 43 -0.98 8.63 -2.55
CA SER A 43 -1.08 8.14 -1.16
C SER A 43 -2.51 8.19 -0.60
N ASP A 44 -2.99 7.09 -0.02
CA ASP A 44 -4.29 7.00 0.66
C ASP A 44 -4.26 7.55 2.11
N THR A 45 -3.21 8.27 2.52
CA THR A 45 -3.12 8.98 3.80
C THR A 45 -4.05 10.21 3.86
N ASP A 46 -3.98 11.01 4.92
CA ASP A 46 -4.76 12.26 5.09
C ASP A 46 -4.71 13.20 3.88
N VAL A 47 -3.62 13.17 3.10
CA VAL A 47 -3.51 13.98 1.87
C VAL A 47 -4.67 13.74 0.90
N LYS A 48 -5.25 12.53 0.87
CA LYS A 48 -6.41 12.19 0.04
C LYS A 48 -7.60 13.13 0.28
N ASN A 49 -7.85 13.48 1.54
CA ASN A 49 -8.98 14.33 1.93
C ASN A 49 -8.78 15.80 1.51
N TYR A 50 -7.54 16.21 1.24
CA TYR A 50 -7.19 17.60 0.91
C TYR A 50 -6.47 17.73 -0.45
N ARG A 51 -6.49 16.68 -1.28
CA ARG A 51 -5.52 16.55 -2.39
C ARG A 51 -5.64 17.68 -3.41
N THR A 52 -6.84 18.04 -3.84
CA THR A 52 -7.01 19.13 -4.82
C THR A 52 -6.65 20.47 -4.20
N THR A 53 -7.03 20.72 -2.95
CA THR A 53 -6.62 21.91 -2.19
C THR A 53 -5.10 22.01 -2.09
N VAL A 54 -4.40 20.92 -1.75
CA VAL A 54 -2.93 20.88 -1.68
C VAL A 54 -2.30 21.13 -3.05
N LEU A 55 -2.87 20.57 -4.12
CA LEU A 55 -2.41 20.82 -5.49
C LEU A 55 -2.58 22.30 -5.89
N HIS A 56 -3.71 22.92 -5.56
CA HIS A 56 -3.94 24.36 -5.76
C HIS A 56 -2.95 25.22 -4.99
N ASN A 57 -2.73 24.91 -3.71
CA ASN A 57 -1.74 25.61 -2.88
C ASN A 57 -0.32 25.47 -3.43
N LEU A 58 0.07 24.27 -3.86
CA LEU A 58 1.36 24.02 -4.49
C LEU A 58 1.52 24.85 -5.77
N ARG A 59 0.50 24.88 -6.64
CA ARG A 59 0.52 25.70 -7.85
C ARG A 59 0.69 27.19 -7.54
N GLN A 60 -0.07 27.71 -6.59
CA GLN A 60 0.01 29.12 -6.17
C GLN A 60 1.41 29.46 -5.66
N LEU A 61 1.97 28.60 -4.81
CA LEU A 61 3.31 28.77 -4.25
C LEU A 61 4.39 28.78 -5.32
N LEU A 62 4.40 27.79 -6.21
CA LEU A 62 5.39 27.70 -7.29
C LEU A 62 5.28 28.88 -8.26
N THR A 63 4.04 29.25 -8.62
CA THR A 63 3.78 30.42 -9.48
C THR A 63 4.27 31.72 -8.82
N HIS A 64 4.06 31.86 -7.50
CA HIS A 64 4.52 33.03 -6.76
C HIS A 64 6.05 33.10 -6.65
N ALA A 65 6.72 31.97 -6.39
CA ALA A 65 8.18 31.88 -6.40
C ALA A 65 8.76 32.39 -7.72
N VAL A 66 8.22 31.93 -8.85
CA VAL A 66 8.62 32.41 -10.19
C VAL A 66 8.31 33.89 -10.40
N ARG A 67 7.07 34.34 -10.12
CA ARG A 67 6.63 35.73 -10.38
C ARG A 67 7.34 36.77 -9.52
N SER A 68 7.77 36.40 -8.32
CA SER A 68 8.52 37.28 -7.42
C SER A 68 10.01 37.37 -7.77
N GLY A 69 10.49 36.64 -8.78
CA GLY A 69 11.90 36.54 -9.15
C GLY A 69 12.71 35.59 -8.27
N GLY A 70 12.05 34.80 -7.42
CA GLY A 70 12.69 33.80 -6.57
C GLY A 70 13.06 32.50 -7.29
N GLN A 71 13.33 31.45 -6.53
CA GLN A 71 13.85 30.18 -7.04
C GLN A 71 13.08 28.97 -6.50
N ILE A 72 13.00 27.92 -7.32
CA ILE A 72 12.49 26.61 -6.94
C ILE A 72 13.68 25.64 -6.96
N LEU A 73 13.97 25.03 -5.81
CA LEU A 73 15.03 24.05 -5.64
C LEU A 73 14.41 22.66 -5.45
N LEU A 74 14.85 21.69 -6.23
CA LEU A 74 14.42 20.31 -6.15
C LEU A 74 15.65 19.44 -5.93
N SER A 75 15.62 18.56 -4.93
CA SER A 75 16.65 17.55 -4.69
C SER A 75 16.02 16.17 -4.63
N ASP A 76 16.71 15.19 -5.19
CA ASP A 76 16.37 13.76 -5.14
C ASP A 76 17.60 12.95 -5.55
N ALA A 77 17.76 11.74 -5.03
CA ALA A 77 18.82 10.84 -5.45
C ALA A 77 18.63 10.34 -6.89
N ASP A 78 17.37 10.17 -7.31
CA ASP A 78 16.98 9.61 -8.61
C ASP A 78 16.10 10.61 -9.39
N LEU A 79 16.46 11.91 -9.34
CA LEU A 79 15.71 13.00 -9.95
C LEU A 79 15.44 12.74 -11.44
N SER A 80 14.16 12.84 -11.83
CA SER A 80 13.72 12.51 -13.19
C SER A 80 12.96 13.65 -13.88
N ASP A 81 12.88 13.55 -15.20
CA ASP A 81 12.06 14.43 -16.03
C ASP A 81 10.58 14.44 -15.62
N LEU A 82 10.07 13.43 -14.92
CA LEU A 82 8.68 13.41 -14.46
C LEU A 82 8.43 14.52 -13.44
N SER A 83 9.25 14.61 -12.38
CA SER A 83 9.15 15.64 -11.35
C SER A 83 9.41 17.02 -11.93
N LEU A 84 10.47 17.15 -12.73
CA LEU A 84 10.85 18.42 -13.36
C LEU A 84 9.72 18.96 -14.24
N ASN A 85 9.14 18.11 -15.11
CA ASN A 85 8.05 18.53 -15.99
C ASN A 85 6.75 18.80 -15.22
N PHE A 86 6.49 18.09 -14.14
CA PHE A 86 5.33 18.35 -13.30
C PHE A 86 5.45 19.72 -12.62
N VAL A 87 6.59 20.00 -11.98
CA VAL A 87 6.85 21.28 -11.32
C VAL A 87 6.83 22.45 -12.31
N LYS A 88 7.44 22.31 -13.50
CA LYS A 88 7.34 23.33 -14.56
C LYS A 88 5.90 23.66 -14.93
N GLN A 89 5.08 22.65 -15.19
CA GLN A 89 3.66 22.85 -15.52
C GLN A 89 2.89 23.48 -14.36
N MET A 90 3.14 23.05 -13.12
CA MET A 90 2.50 23.62 -11.92
C MET A 90 2.93 25.07 -11.67
N ALA A 91 4.15 25.45 -12.05
CA ALA A 91 4.64 26.83 -11.96
C ALA A 91 4.18 27.72 -13.13
N GLY A 92 3.47 27.17 -14.13
CA GLY A 92 3.07 27.89 -15.33
C GLY A 92 4.24 28.21 -16.28
N LEU A 93 5.32 27.44 -16.20
CA LEU A 93 6.51 27.60 -17.03
C LEU A 93 6.37 26.80 -18.34
N PRO A 94 6.94 27.29 -19.46
CA PRO A 94 6.97 26.53 -20.70
C PRO A 94 7.89 25.29 -20.56
N SER A 95 7.67 24.28 -21.40
CA SER A 95 8.41 23.01 -21.30
C SER A 95 9.93 23.18 -21.49
N ASP A 96 10.32 24.12 -22.35
CA ASP A 96 11.71 24.47 -22.67
C ASP A 96 12.34 25.48 -21.70
N TYR A 97 11.65 25.81 -20.60
CA TYR A 97 12.20 26.69 -19.58
C TYR A 97 13.57 26.18 -19.08
N PRO A 98 14.61 27.04 -19.06
CA PRO A 98 15.96 26.63 -18.74
C PRO A 98 16.05 26.12 -17.29
N LEU A 99 16.69 24.97 -17.12
CA LEU A 99 16.98 24.37 -15.82
C LEU A 99 18.47 24.51 -15.54
N TRP A 100 18.81 24.89 -14.31
CA TRP A 100 20.15 24.68 -13.79
C TRP A 100 20.15 23.35 -13.03
N LEU A 101 20.90 22.37 -13.54
CA LEU A 101 20.99 21.04 -12.94
C LEU A 101 22.37 20.88 -12.32
N ALA A 102 22.40 20.65 -11.01
CA ALA A 102 23.59 20.21 -10.30
C ALA A 102 23.58 18.68 -10.25
N VAL A 103 24.56 18.05 -10.89
CA VAL A 103 24.74 16.60 -10.86
C VAL A 103 25.91 16.29 -9.93
N ASN A 104 25.66 15.44 -8.92
CA ASN A 104 26.74 14.93 -8.09
C ASN A 104 27.42 13.76 -8.81
N GLU A 105 28.61 14.00 -9.34
CA GLU A 105 29.40 12.98 -10.07
C GLU A 105 30.29 12.14 -9.14
N TYR A 106 30.21 12.34 -7.81
CA TYR A 106 30.99 11.57 -6.86
C TYR A 106 30.63 10.08 -6.89
N GLN A 107 31.63 9.23 -7.08
CA GLN A 107 31.52 7.78 -7.05
C GLN A 107 32.16 7.27 -5.75
N HIS A 108 31.39 6.59 -4.91
CA HIS A 108 31.94 5.91 -3.73
C HIS A 108 32.57 4.58 -4.14
N SER A 109 33.41 4.00 -3.27
CA SER A 109 33.73 2.59 -3.36
C SER A 109 32.43 1.78 -3.19
N GLY A 110 32.05 1.02 -4.20
CA GLY A 110 30.89 0.14 -4.14
C GLY A 110 30.98 -0.90 -3.02
N TRP A 111 29.86 -1.57 -2.75
CA TRP A 111 29.86 -2.73 -1.87
C TRP A 111 29.88 -3.99 -2.72
N GLU A 112 30.40 -5.06 -2.14
CA GLU A 112 30.12 -6.40 -2.64
C GLU A 112 28.70 -6.80 -2.24
N VAL A 113 27.87 -7.11 -3.24
CA VAL A 113 26.48 -7.50 -3.08
C VAL A 113 26.32 -8.94 -3.54
N THR A 114 26.04 -9.86 -2.62
CA THR A 114 25.62 -11.22 -2.95
C THR A 114 24.11 -11.23 -3.19
N ASN A 115 23.73 -11.59 -4.41
CA ASN A 115 22.36 -11.59 -4.88
C ASN A 115 21.78 -13.01 -4.91
N TYR A 116 20.86 -13.29 -3.99
CA TYR A 116 20.13 -14.55 -3.88
C TYR A 116 18.90 -14.61 -4.77
N SER A 117 18.66 -13.60 -5.62
CA SER A 117 17.38 -13.51 -6.32
C SER A 117 17.14 -14.70 -7.28
N HIS A 118 18.17 -15.37 -7.76
CA HIS A 118 18.02 -16.60 -8.57
C HIS A 118 17.87 -17.89 -7.74
N SER A 119 17.77 -17.79 -6.42
CA SER A 119 17.58 -18.91 -5.50
C SER A 119 16.22 -18.86 -4.80
N PRO A 120 15.76 -19.97 -4.21
CA PRO A 120 14.74 -19.93 -3.18
C PRO A 120 15.10 -18.92 -2.07
N VAL A 121 14.10 -18.24 -1.52
CA VAL A 121 14.26 -17.34 -0.36
C VAL A 121 14.82 -18.08 0.85
N GLU A 122 14.53 -19.37 0.95
CA GLU A 122 15.01 -20.22 2.03
C GLU A 122 16.54 -20.31 2.08
N ALA A 123 17.24 -20.19 0.94
CA ALA A 123 18.71 -20.14 0.90
C ALA A 123 19.27 -18.87 1.56
N TRP A 124 18.65 -17.72 1.28
CA TRP A 124 18.98 -16.46 1.96
C TRP A 124 18.73 -16.58 3.47
N TYR A 125 17.61 -17.19 3.86
CA TYR A 125 17.26 -17.37 5.27
C TYR A 125 18.21 -18.33 5.99
N ARG A 126 18.59 -19.46 5.37
CA ARG A 126 19.58 -20.39 5.90
C ARG A 126 20.91 -19.69 6.17
N ASP A 127 21.44 -18.98 5.18
CA ASP A 127 22.73 -18.33 5.30
C ASP A 127 22.69 -17.19 6.33
N LEU A 128 21.54 -16.51 6.47
CA LEU A 128 21.30 -15.51 7.53
C LEU A 128 21.43 -16.14 8.91
N LEU A 129 20.74 -17.26 9.15
CA LEU A 129 20.80 -17.99 10.43
C LEU A 129 22.22 -18.52 10.70
N ALA A 130 22.94 -18.98 9.67
CA ALA A 130 24.31 -19.42 9.79
C ALA A 130 25.27 -18.29 10.19
N ALA A 131 25.11 -17.09 9.61
CA ALA A 131 25.87 -15.91 10.00
C ALA A 131 25.62 -15.56 11.47
N ILE A 132 24.35 -15.53 11.92
CA ILE A 132 24.01 -15.29 13.33
C ILE A 132 24.66 -16.35 14.25
N ALA A 133 24.60 -17.63 13.87
CA ALA A 133 25.19 -18.72 14.63
C ALA A 133 26.73 -18.61 14.78
N SER A 134 27.40 -18.04 13.77
CA SER A 134 28.85 -17.76 13.83
C SER A 134 29.24 -16.54 14.69
N GLY A 135 28.25 -15.84 15.27
CA GLY A 135 28.48 -14.66 16.10
C GLY A 135 28.65 -13.36 15.32
N GLU A 136 28.24 -13.35 14.04
CA GLU A 136 28.20 -12.12 13.25
C GLU A 136 27.18 -11.12 13.78
N ARG A 137 27.49 -9.82 13.63
CA ARG A 137 26.60 -8.72 13.98
C ARG A 137 25.93 -8.17 12.74
N LEU A 138 24.62 -8.21 12.67
CA LEU A 138 23.89 -8.04 11.42
C LEU A 138 22.93 -6.85 11.46
N PHE A 139 22.85 -6.14 10.35
CA PHE A 139 21.72 -5.25 10.07
C PHE A 139 20.81 -5.91 9.04
N ILE A 140 19.54 -6.09 9.36
CA ILE A 140 18.54 -6.81 8.56
C ILE A 140 17.45 -5.82 8.12
N ALA A 141 17.46 -5.45 6.85
CA ALA A 141 16.45 -4.59 6.22
C ALA A 141 15.34 -5.42 5.58
N THR A 142 14.10 -5.29 6.03
CA THR A 142 12.98 -6.01 5.42
C THR A 142 11.92 -5.05 4.92
N ALA A 143 11.30 -5.39 3.79
CA ALA A 143 10.28 -4.54 3.21
C ALA A 143 8.94 -4.57 3.99
N SER A 144 8.79 -5.38 5.04
CA SER A 144 7.52 -5.65 5.70
C SER A 144 7.67 -5.73 7.21
N GLN A 145 6.64 -5.29 7.93
CA GLN A 145 6.55 -5.34 9.38
C GLN A 145 5.43 -6.27 9.86
N LYS A 146 4.53 -6.71 8.97
CA LYS A 146 3.30 -7.41 9.36
C LYS A 146 3.59 -8.78 9.99
N PRO A 147 2.88 -9.18 11.06
CA PRO A 147 3.07 -10.49 11.68
C PRO A 147 2.95 -11.67 10.71
N GLY A 148 1.95 -11.64 9.83
CA GLY A 148 1.72 -12.67 8.81
C GLY A 148 2.67 -12.63 7.60
N SER A 149 3.80 -11.91 7.70
CA SER A 149 4.83 -11.84 6.66
C SER A 149 6.03 -12.67 7.11
N PRO A 150 6.30 -13.86 6.51
CA PRO A 150 7.37 -14.76 6.95
C PRO A 150 8.75 -14.12 7.13
N PHE A 151 9.09 -13.14 6.29
CA PHE A 151 10.37 -12.41 6.38
C PHE A 151 10.18 -10.93 6.74
N GLY A 152 9.09 -10.60 7.44
CA GLY A 152 8.89 -9.27 8.03
C GLY A 152 9.66 -9.11 9.35
N THR A 153 9.80 -7.88 9.84
CA THR A 153 10.54 -7.60 11.08
C THR A 153 10.04 -8.41 12.28
N ILE A 154 8.71 -8.55 12.45
CA ILE A 154 8.11 -9.30 13.56
C ILE A 154 8.42 -10.80 13.47
N ALA A 155 8.17 -11.43 12.31
CA ALA A 155 8.39 -12.87 12.15
C ALA A 155 9.87 -13.24 12.27
N LEU A 156 10.78 -12.43 11.73
CA LEU A 156 12.22 -12.64 11.87
C LEU A 156 12.69 -12.41 13.31
N GLU A 157 12.20 -11.38 14.00
CA GLU A 157 12.52 -11.17 15.42
C GLU A 157 12.09 -12.39 16.25
N ALA A 158 10.87 -12.90 16.05
CA ALA A 158 10.38 -14.09 16.74
C ALA A 158 11.22 -15.33 16.42
N ALA A 159 11.54 -15.57 15.14
CA ALA A 159 12.32 -16.72 14.71
C ALA A 159 13.76 -16.69 15.25
N ILE A 160 14.43 -15.54 15.16
CA ILE A 160 15.80 -15.37 15.64
C ILE A 160 15.83 -15.46 17.17
N SER A 161 14.90 -14.83 17.88
CA SER A 161 14.85 -14.88 19.35
C SER A 161 14.61 -16.30 19.86
N ALA A 162 13.78 -17.09 19.16
CA ALA A 162 13.53 -18.48 19.52
C ALA A 162 14.76 -19.38 19.31
N GLN A 163 15.55 -19.13 18.25
CA GLN A 163 16.72 -19.94 17.91
C GLN A 163 18.01 -19.49 18.61
N PHE A 164 18.15 -18.19 18.89
CA PHE A 164 19.35 -17.56 19.45
C PHE A 164 19.00 -16.64 20.64
N PRO A 165 18.51 -17.19 21.77
CA PRO A 165 18.05 -16.41 22.92
C PRO A 165 19.17 -15.62 23.62
N ASP A 166 20.44 -15.89 23.31
CA ASP A 166 21.61 -15.16 23.81
C ASP A 166 21.88 -13.85 23.06
N LYS A 167 21.28 -13.64 21.87
CA LYS A 167 21.52 -12.46 21.03
C LYS A 167 20.67 -11.27 21.46
N LYS A 168 21.26 -10.08 21.42
CA LYS A 168 20.54 -8.83 21.65
C LYS A 168 19.98 -8.30 20.33
N LEU A 169 18.65 -8.26 20.24
CA LEU A 169 17.94 -7.76 19.06
C LEU A 169 17.35 -6.38 19.32
N LEU A 170 17.41 -5.53 18.29
CA LEU A 170 16.68 -4.26 18.23
C LEU A 170 15.84 -4.21 16.95
N ARG A 171 14.52 -4.19 17.10
CA ARG A 171 13.61 -3.94 15.99
C ARG A 171 13.31 -2.44 15.86
N LEU A 172 13.48 -1.92 14.65
CA LEU A 172 13.27 -0.54 14.22
C LEU A 172 12.16 -0.49 13.17
N ASP A 173 10.93 -0.29 13.62
CA ASP A 173 9.78 -0.11 12.75
C ASP A 173 8.75 0.83 13.36
N SER A 174 7.65 1.07 12.64
CA SER A 174 6.61 2.02 13.09
C SER A 174 5.97 1.63 14.44
N GLU A 175 5.96 0.35 14.81
CA GLU A 175 5.45 -0.05 16.12
C GLU A 175 6.48 0.22 17.21
N THR A 176 7.73 -0.21 17.03
CA THR A 176 8.76 -0.04 18.07
C THR A 176 9.21 1.40 18.26
N LEU A 177 9.22 2.20 17.19
CA LEU A 177 9.53 3.63 17.26
C LEU A 177 8.41 4.44 17.94
N GLY A 178 7.17 3.94 17.87
CA GLY A 178 5.99 4.56 18.50
C GLY A 178 5.72 4.10 19.93
N ASP A 179 6.31 2.97 20.35
CA ASP A 179 6.09 2.35 21.65
C ASP A 179 7.06 2.89 22.71
N ARG A 180 6.54 3.69 23.64
CA ARG A 180 7.30 4.29 24.76
C ARG A 180 8.03 3.29 25.67
N THR A 181 7.63 2.03 25.65
CA THR A 181 8.22 0.98 26.48
C THR A 181 9.35 0.24 25.76
N HIS A 182 9.50 0.44 24.46
CA HIS A 182 10.50 -0.24 23.65
C HIS A 182 11.82 0.53 23.61
N PRO A 183 13.00 -0.14 23.63
CA PRO A 183 14.31 0.53 23.55
C PRO A 183 14.54 1.39 22.29
N ALA A 184 13.80 1.12 21.22
CA ALA A 184 13.83 1.90 19.98
C ALA A 184 13.14 3.27 20.09
N PHE A 185 12.33 3.49 21.13
CA PHE A 185 11.58 4.73 21.29
C PHE A 185 12.52 5.93 21.41
N GLY A 186 12.33 6.93 20.55
CA GLY A 186 13.18 8.11 20.52
C GLY A 186 14.61 7.86 20.02
N ALA A 187 14.98 6.63 19.65
CA ALA A 187 16.33 6.28 19.21
C ALA A 187 16.76 7.04 17.94
N MET A 188 15.82 7.55 17.13
CA MET A 188 16.12 8.28 15.88
C MET A 188 17.09 9.46 16.06
N GLY A 189 17.06 10.14 17.21
CA GLY A 189 17.95 11.27 17.48
C GLY A 189 19.39 10.88 17.86
N HIS A 190 19.62 9.62 18.21
CA HIS A 190 20.90 9.13 18.76
C HIS A 190 21.13 7.67 18.33
N LEU A 191 20.68 7.31 17.12
CA LEU A 191 20.59 5.92 16.66
C LEU A 191 21.96 5.23 16.66
N ASN A 192 23.00 5.97 16.28
CA ASN A 192 24.39 5.49 16.28
C ASN A 192 24.89 5.08 17.68
N GLU A 193 24.37 5.68 18.75
CA GLU A 193 24.71 5.34 20.14
C GLU A 193 23.93 4.11 20.63
N VAL A 194 22.71 3.90 20.11
CA VAL A 194 21.85 2.78 20.53
C VAL A 194 22.24 1.49 19.82
N VAL A 195 22.48 1.52 18.51
CA VAL A 195 22.66 0.30 17.70
C VAL A 195 23.91 -0.50 18.06
N ILE A 196 24.93 0.12 18.68
CA ILE A 196 26.17 -0.54 19.09
C ILE A 196 25.97 -1.55 20.24
N ASP A 197 24.88 -1.44 20.99
CA ASP A 197 24.57 -2.32 22.12
C ASP A 197 23.89 -3.63 21.70
N TYR A 198 23.57 -3.76 20.40
CA TYR A 198 22.80 -4.87 19.84
C TYR A 198 23.63 -5.67 18.85
N ASP A 199 23.46 -6.99 18.87
CA ASP A 199 24.10 -7.90 17.92
C ASP A 199 23.37 -7.86 16.58
N ILE A 200 22.04 -7.72 16.61
CA ILE A 200 21.19 -7.76 15.43
C ILE A 200 20.22 -6.59 15.47
N VAL A 201 20.17 -5.82 14.37
CA VAL A 201 19.19 -4.74 14.19
C VAL A 201 18.29 -5.09 13.02
N LEU A 202 16.98 -5.18 13.25
CA LEU A 202 15.98 -5.38 12.21
C LEU A 202 15.31 -4.06 11.88
N ALA A 203 15.22 -3.68 10.61
CA ALA A 203 14.63 -2.43 10.19
C ALA A 203 13.59 -2.62 9.09
N SER A 204 12.43 -1.99 9.27
CA SER A 204 11.41 -1.84 8.23
C SER A 204 11.61 -0.52 7.47
N PRO A 205 10.83 -0.26 6.40
CA PRO A 205 10.90 1.01 5.66
C PRO A 205 10.50 2.24 6.47
N SER A 206 9.87 2.03 7.65
CA SER A 206 9.54 3.10 8.59
C SER A 206 10.77 3.79 9.18
N LEU A 207 11.98 3.25 8.97
CA LEU A 207 13.21 3.99 9.21
C LEU A 207 13.30 5.17 8.21
N GLU A 208 12.81 6.32 8.68
CA GLU A 208 12.53 7.52 7.89
C GLU A 208 13.67 7.95 6.95
N THR A 209 13.30 8.65 5.88
CA THR A 209 14.21 9.43 5.04
C THR A 209 15.08 10.33 5.92
N GLY A 210 16.39 10.36 5.67
CA GLY A 210 17.34 11.15 6.45
C GLY A 210 18.04 10.42 7.61
N VAL A 211 17.66 9.19 7.97
CA VAL A 211 18.41 8.41 8.97
C VAL A 211 19.66 7.79 8.36
N SER A 212 20.80 7.97 9.04
CA SER A 212 22.11 7.42 8.67
C SER A 212 22.72 6.69 9.86
N ILE A 213 23.13 5.44 9.65
CA ILE A 213 23.88 4.63 10.61
C ILE A 213 25.35 4.67 10.18
N ASP A 214 26.11 5.50 10.88
CA ASP A 214 27.50 5.85 10.60
C ASP A 214 28.50 5.14 11.54
N VAL A 215 28.01 4.12 12.25
CA VAL A 215 28.84 3.25 13.11
C VAL A 215 29.82 2.45 12.24
N ARG A 216 31.10 2.46 12.64
CA ARG A 216 32.20 1.77 11.95
C ARG A 216 32.61 0.51 12.70
N GLY A 217 32.80 -0.59 11.97
CA GLY A 217 33.35 -1.84 12.51
C GLY A 217 32.42 -2.60 13.48
N HIS A 218 31.13 -2.24 13.53
CA HIS A 218 30.16 -2.92 14.38
C HIS A 218 29.43 -4.05 13.65
N PHE A 219 28.76 -3.72 12.54
CA PHE A 219 28.08 -4.72 11.71
C PHE A 219 29.08 -5.41 10.79
N SER A 220 29.00 -6.74 10.68
CA SER A 220 29.82 -7.53 9.76
C SER A 220 29.20 -7.62 8.36
N SER A 221 27.88 -7.53 8.25
CA SER A 221 27.16 -7.55 6.98
C SER A 221 25.76 -6.94 7.06
N VAL A 222 25.24 -6.51 5.92
CA VAL A 222 23.85 -6.03 5.75
C VAL A 222 23.06 -7.08 4.97
N TRP A 223 21.92 -7.47 5.51
CA TRP A 223 21.01 -8.42 4.89
C TRP A 223 19.72 -7.72 4.50
N ALA A 224 19.19 -7.99 3.31
CA ALA A 224 17.93 -7.38 2.91
C ALA A 224 16.98 -8.30 2.15
N TYR A 225 15.70 -8.15 2.46
CA TYR A 225 14.61 -8.92 1.85
C TYR A 225 13.49 -8.01 1.34
N SER A 226 13.07 -8.22 0.10
CA SER A 226 11.82 -7.65 -0.42
C SER A 226 11.02 -8.63 -1.28
N ALA A 227 9.76 -8.82 -0.90
CA ALA A 227 8.77 -9.55 -1.68
C ALA A 227 8.25 -8.75 -2.90
N GLY A 228 8.67 -7.48 -3.03
CA GLY A 228 8.20 -6.57 -4.07
C GLY A 228 7.12 -5.59 -3.61
N ASN A 229 6.90 -5.44 -2.31
CA ASN A 229 5.87 -4.56 -1.75
C ASN A 229 6.35 -3.11 -1.51
N LEU A 230 7.58 -2.79 -1.94
CA LEU A 230 8.15 -1.45 -1.96
C LEU A 230 8.67 -1.16 -3.37
N PRO A 231 8.76 0.11 -3.79
CA PRO A 231 9.49 0.48 -5.00
C PRO A 231 10.97 0.06 -4.94
N PRO A 232 11.60 -0.31 -6.09
CA PRO A 232 13.03 -0.64 -6.16
C PRO A 232 13.96 0.41 -5.55
N THR A 233 13.72 1.70 -5.84
CA THR A 233 14.52 2.82 -5.32
C THR A 233 14.50 2.87 -3.80
N ASN A 234 13.32 2.73 -3.19
CA ASN A 234 13.18 2.69 -1.73
C ASN A 234 13.90 1.49 -1.12
N PHE A 235 13.86 0.32 -1.78
CA PHE A 235 14.60 -0.85 -1.30
C PHE A 235 16.12 -0.63 -1.35
N VAL A 236 16.64 -0.04 -2.42
CA VAL A 236 18.07 0.32 -2.53
C VAL A 236 18.46 1.36 -1.46
N GLN A 237 17.60 2.35 -1.20
CA GLN A 237 17.83 3.32 -0.12
C GLN A 237 17.92 2.67 1.27
N MET A 238 17.22 1.55 1.53
CA MET A 238 17.36 0.82 2.80
C MET A 238 18.76 0.23 2.98
N LEU A 239 19.42 -0.21 1.90
CA LEU A 239 20.79 -0.74 1.93
C LEU A 239 21.81 0.36 2.29
N TRP A 240 21.50 1.60 1.93
CA TRP A 240 22.29 2.79 2.22
C TRP A 240 22.20 3.29 3.66
N ARG A 241 21.28 2.76 4.48
CA ARG A 241 21.13 3.19 5.88
C ARG A 241 22.38 2.92 6.68
N VAL A 242 23.01 1.77 6.48
CA VAL A 242 24.35 1.48 7.03
C VAL A 242 25.38 2.01 6.05
N ARG A 243 26.22 2.97 6.49
CA ARG A 243 27.26 3.57 5.64
C ARG A 243 28.57 2.78 5.62
N ASP A 244 28.73 1.84 6.54
CA ASP A 244 29.94 1.03 6.61
C ASP A 244 30.06 0.10 5.38
N PRO A 245 31.24 -0.02 4.74
CA PRO A 245 31.42 -0.71 3.46
C PRO A 245 31.57 -2.21 3.67
N VAL A 246 30.61 -2.81 4.36
CA VAL A 246 30.56 -4.26 4.61
C VAL A 246 29.76 -4.99 3.52
N PRO A 247 29.90 -6.31 3.36
CA PRO A 247 29.13 -7.05 2.35
C PRO A 247 27.62 -6.90 2.53
N ARG A 248 26.88 -6.85 1.41
CA ARG A 248 25.41 -6.84 1.36
C ARG A 248 24.91 -8.18 0.83
N ARG A 249 23.86 -8.74 1.42
CA ARG A 249 23.22 -10.00 1.00
C ARG A 249 21.73 -9.79 0.78
N ILE A 250 21.29 -9.86 -0.47
CA ILE A 250 19.93 -9.46 -0.84
C ILE A 250 19.13 -10.63 -1.42
N TRP A 251 17.85 -10.70 -1.09
CA TRP A 251 16.87 -11.50 -1.81
C TRP A 251 15.71 -10.62 -2.27
N THR A 252 15.38 -10.72 -3.56
CA THR A 252 14.26 -9.98 -4.16
C THR A 252 13.39 -10.88 -5.03
N ASN A 253 12.08 -10.68 -4.93
CA ASN A 253 11.14 -11.37 -5.79
C ASN A 253 11.33 -10.96 -7.26
N HIS A 254 10.99 -11.85 -8.20
CA HIS A 254 11.11 -11.56 -9.63
C HIS A 254 10.23 -10.36 -10.04
N THR A 255 8.99 -10.32 -9.52
CA THR A 255 8.03 -9.24 -9.74
C THR A 255 7.61 -8.57 -8.43
N GLY A 256 7.24 -7.31 -8.54
CA GLY A 256 6.62 -6.51 -7.50
C GLY A 256 5.23 -7.02 -7.12
N ILE A 257 4.76 -6.62 -5.93
CA ILE A 257 3.40 -6.82 -5.44
C ILE A 257 2.61 -5.54 -5.71
N GLY A 258 1.37 -5.71 -6.16
CA GLY A 258 0.48 -4.59 -6.44
C GLY A 258 0.82 -3.84 -7.73
N THR A 259 -0.16 -3.07 -8.20
CA THR A 259 -0.05 -2.25 -9.41
C THR A 259 -0.89 -1.00 -9.29
N ILE A 260 -0.50 0.07 -9.96
CA ILE A 260 -1.28 1.31 -10.02
C ILE A 260 -2.34 1.22 -11.12
N GLY A 261 -3.58 1.61 -10.78
CA GLY A 261 -4.71 1.65 -11.70
C GLY A 261 -4.98 0.29 -12.33
N ASN A 262 -4.96 0.22 -13.66
CA ASN A 262 -5.14 -1.05 -14.39
C ASN A 262 -3.84 -1.85 -14.57
N GLY A 263 -2.76 -1.45 -13.90
CA GLY A 263 -1.45 -2.09 -13.95
C GLY A 263 -0.69 -1.92 -15.26
N SER A 264 -1.10 -1.05 -16.18
CA SER A 264 -0.36 -0.80 -17.42
C SER A 264 0.92 0.02 -17.19
N SER A 265 2.00 -0.32 -17.89
CA SER A 265 3.19 0.54 -18.04
C SER A 265 3.01 1.67 -19.07
N SER A 266 1.81 1.84 -19.63
CA SER A 266 1.48 2.95 -20.53
C SER A 266 0.65 3.99 -19.79
N TYR A 267 1.21 5.19 -19.61
CA TYR A 267 0.51 6.28 -18.94
C TYR A 267 -0.80 6.67 -19.66
N LYS A 268 -0.87 6.51 -20.99
CA LYS A 268 -2.10 6.78 -21.76
C LYS A 268 -3.21 5.79 -21.39
N SER A 269 -2.85 4.52 -21.20
CA SER A 269 -3.79 3.48 -20.76
C SER A 269 -4.29 3.74 -19.35
N LEU A 270 -3.40 4.07 -18.42
CA LEU A 270 -3.77 4.43 -17.05
C LEU A 270 -4.69 5.65 -17.01
N LEU A 271 -4.29 6.74 -17.67
CA LEU A 271 -5.07 7.98 -17.75
C LEU A 271 -6.48 7.70 -18.29
N THR A 272 -6.57 7.03 -19.43
CA THR A 272 -7.86 6.75 -20.08
C THR A 272 -8.73 5.86 -19.21
N SER A 273 -8.18 4.77 -18.67
CA SER A 273 -8.92 3.81 -17.84
C SER A 273 -9.46 4.46 -16.58
N THR A 274 -8.63 5.21 -15.86
CA THR A 274 -9.00 5.86 -14.60
C THR A 274 -9.99 6.99 -14.81
N SER A 275 -9.75 7.90 -15.76
CA SER A 275 -10.69 8.99 -16.04
C SER A 275 -12.02 8.48 -16.56
N THR A 276 -12.03 7.40 -17.37
CA THR A 276 -13.28 6.79 -17.84
C THR A 276 -14.04 6.18 -16.66
N ARG A 277 -13.38 5.43 -15.77
CA ARG A 277 -14.03 4.84 -14.59
C ARG A 277 -14.58 5.91 -13.64
N ALA A 278 -13.83 6.99 -13.40
CA ALA A 278 -14.31 8.12 -12.60
C ALA A 278 -15.59 8.73 -13.21
N ARG A 279 -15.60 9.00 -14.52
CA ARG A 279 -16.78 9.53 -15.22
C ARG A 279 -17.96 8.56 -15.24
N GLU A 280 -17.72 7.25 -15.42
CA GLU A 280 -18.75 6.21 -15.33
C GLU A 280 -19.40 6.21 -13.93
N ASN A 281 -18.60 6.30 -12.86
CA ASN A 281 -19.12 6.42 -11.50
C ASN A 281 -19.97 7.69 -11.31
N LEU A 282 -19.47 8.86 -11.71
CA LEU A 282 -20.21 10.12 -11.58
C LEU A 282 -21.50 10.12 -12.43
N HIS A 283 -21.48 9.46 -13.59
CA HIS A 283 -22.68 9.33 -14.44
C HIS A 283 -23.81 8.58 -13.72
N LEU A 284 -23.47 7.53 -12.96
CA LEU A 284 -24.43 6.74 -12.19
C LEU A 284 -25.00 7.50 -10.97
N LEU A 285 -24.41 8.63 -10.60
CA LEU A 285 -24.86 9.48 -9.48
C LEU A 285 -25.59 10.76 -9.93
N ARG A 286 -25.82 10.95 -11.23
CA ARG A 286 -26.44 12.19 -11.76
C ARG A 286 -27.83 12.47 -11.22
N GLU A 287 -28.57 11.44 -10.82
CA GLU A 287 -29.91 11.57 -10.23
C GLU A 287 -29.89 12.17 -8.81
N PHE A 288 -28.70 12.35 -8.22
CA PHE A 288 -28.49 12.90 -6.87
C PHE A 288 -27.93 14.35 -6.90
N ASP A 289 -28.19 15.11 -7.97
CA ASP A 289 -27.68 16.49 -8.18
C ASP A 289 -26.15 16.65 -8.12
N ILE A 290 -25.41 15.56 -8.34
CA ILE A 290 -23.95 15.55 -8.39
C ILE A 290 -23.47 15.94 -9.79
N SER A 291 -22.69 17.04 -9.85
CA SER A 291 -22.08 17.58 -11.06
C SER A 291 -20.84 16.77 -11.49
N PRO A 292 -20.81 16.19 -12.71
CA PRO A 292 -19.65 15.50 -13.26
C PRO A 292 -18.42 16.39 -13.45
N GLU A 293 -18.61 17.71 -13.43
CA GLU A 293 -17.56 18.71 -13.64
C GLU A 293 -16.57 18.80 -12.47
N CYS A 294 -16.86 18.18 -11.31
CA CYS A 294 -15.98 18.20 -10.14
C CYS A 294 -14.58 17.62 -10.38
N ILE A 295 -14.41 16.78 -11.41
CA ILE A 295 -13.10 16.20 -11.79
C ILE A 295 -12.39 16.92 -12.95
N ASP A 296 -13.03 17.94 -13.54
CA ASP A 296 -12.53 18.67 -14.72
C ASP A 296 -11.95 20.05 -14.34
N GLY A 297 -11.59 20.26 -13.06
CA GLY A 297 -10.93 21.48 -12.57
C GLY A 297 -9.60 21.79 -13.26
N GLU A 298 -9.15 23.05 -13.21
CA GLU A 298 -8.01 23.56 -14.01
C GLU A 298 -6.69 22.76 -13.82
N ILE A 299 -6.41 22.31 -12.58
CA ILE A 299 -5.18 21.57 -12.25
C ILE A 299 -5.32 20.08 -12.56
N ALA A 300 -6.54 19.54 -12.60
CA ALA A 300 -6.80 18.11 -12.71
C ALA A 300 -6.10 17.48 -13.93
N PRO A 301 -6.11 18.06 -15.15
CA PRO A 301 -5.40 17.50 -16.29
C PRO A 301 -3.89 17.39 -16.11
N ILE A 302 -3.26 18.31 -15.36
CA ILE A 302 -1.82 18.30 -15.08
C ILE A 302 -1.52 17.20 -14.06
N ALA A 303 -2.25 17.20 -12.93
CA ALA A 303 -2.04 16.26 -11.83
C ALA A 303 -2.38 14.81 -12.23
N THR A 304 -3.51 14.55 -12.90
CA THR A 304 -3.89 13.19 -13.32
C THR A 304 -2.95 12.65 -14.38
N ARG A 305 -2.41 13.50 -15.26
CA ARG A 305 -1.38 13.10 -16.23
C ARG A 305 -0.05 12.76 -15.55
N ALA A 306 0.37 13.55 -14.56
CA ALA A 306 1.55 13.25 -13.76
C ALA A 306 1.37 11.92 -13.02
N TRP A 307 0.25 11.74 -12.32
CA TRP A 307 -0.14 10.49 -11.67
C TRP A 307 -0.03 9.30 -12.62
N ALA A 308 -0.60 9.40 -13.83
CA ALA A 308 -0.54 8.32 -14.80
C ALA A 308 0.88 8.00 -15.28
N ARG A 309 1.78 9.00 -15.37
CA ARG A 309 3.19 8.79 -15.73
C ARG A 309 3.98 8.13 -14.61
N TYR A 310 3.83 8.59 -13.37
CA TYR A 310 4.43 7.94 -12.21
C TYR A 310 3.92 6.50 -12.06
N GLY A 311 2.61 6.29 -12.15
CA GLY A 311 2.00 4.97 -12.06
C GLY A 311 2.47 4.02 -13.16
N ALA A 312 2.67 4.51 -14.39
CA ALA A 312 3.21 3.72 -15.49
C ALA A 312 4.67 3.28 -15.23
N ARG A 313 5.50 4.19 -14.70
CA ARG A 313 6.88 3.89 -14.30
C ARG A 313 6.90 2.88 -13.15
N PHE A 314 6.06 3.07 -12.13
CA PHE A 314 5.90 2.15 -11.02
C PHE A 314 5.54 0.74 -11.51
N ASN A 315 4.54 0.63 -12.39
CA ASN A 315 4.12 -0.65 -12.96
C ASN A 315 5.25 -1.32 -13.76
N ALA A 316 6.01 -0.55 -14.55
CA ALA A 316 7.15 -1.07 -15.29
C ALA A 316 8.27 -1.60 -14.36
N HIS A 317 8.62 -0.84 -13.32
CA HIS A 317 9.57 -1.25 -12.29
C HIS A 317 9.10 -2.51 -11.56
N HIS A 318 7.82 -2.61 -11.21
CA HIS A 318 7.26 -3.80 -10.56
C HIS A 318 7.26 -5.03 -11.47
N TRP A 319 7.07 -4.90 -12.78
CA TRP A 319 7.14 -6.06 -13.68
C TRP A 319 8.54 -6.67 -13.79
N ARG A 320 9.58 -5.85 -13.62
CA ARG A 320 11.00 -6.25 -13.65
C ARG A 320 11.67 -5.93 -12.31
N TYR A 321 11.01 -6.24 -11.20
CA TYR A 321 11.39 -5.74 -9.88
C TYR A 321 12.84 -6.07 -9.52
N ARG A 322 13.21 -7.34 -9.65
CA ARG A 322 14.57 -7.85 -9.43
C ARG A 322 15.60 -7.17 -10.33
N ASP A 323 15.34 -7.17 -11.64
CA ASP A 323 16.28 -6.60 -12.61
C ASP A 323 16.49 -5.11 -12.35
N THR A 324 15.40 -4.39 -12.04
CA THR A 324 15.46 -2.95 -11.73
C THR A 324 16.36 -2.69 -10.52
N ILE A 325 16.28 -3.53 -9.47
CA ILE A 325 17.15 -3.40 -8.30
C ILE A 325 18.61 -3.69 -8.66
N ALA A 326 18.87 -4.72 -9.46
CA ALA A 326 20.21 -5.05 -9.91
C ALA A 326 20.82 -3.90 -10.74
N GLU A 327 20.08 -3.41 -11.74
CA GLU A 327 20.47 -2.29 -12.59
C GLU A 327 20.74 -1.01 -11.77
N LEU A 328 19.90 -0.72 -10.75
CA LEU A 328 20.11 0.42 -9.84
C LEU A 328 21.41 0.27 -9.03
N LEU A 329 21.65 -0.89 -8.43
CA LEU A 329 22.86 -1.12 -7.64
C LEU A 329 24.14 -1.06 -8.48
N GLU A 330 24.12 -1.65 -9.68
CA GLU A 330 25.24 -1.57 -10.63
C GLU A 330 25.48 -0.13 -11.10
N SER A 331 24.41 0.64 -11.34
CA SER A 331 24.53 2.06 -11.72
C SER A 331 25.11 2.95 -10.61
N GLN A 332 24.96 2.53 -9.35
CA GLN A 332 25.59 3.15 -8.17
C GLN A 332 27.00 2.60 -7.92
N GLY A 333 27.57 1.82 -8.83
CA GLY A 333 28.95 1.33 -8.74
C GLY A 333 29.15 0.16 -7.77
N HIS A 334 28.08 -0.53 -7.37
CA HIS A 334 28.19 -1.75 -6.55
C HIS A 334 28.46 -2.99 -7.40
N THR A 335 29.24 -3.94 -6.85
CA THR A 335 29.55 -5.21 -7.52
C THR A 335 28.52 -6.25 -7.13
N LEU A 336 27.81 -6.83 -8.10
CA LEU A 336 26.84 -7.90 -7.85
C LEU A 336 27.45 -9.27 -8.18
N THR A 337 27.40 -10.17 -7.21
CA THR A 337 27.73 -11.59 -7.37
C THR A 337 26.47 -12.42 -7.20
N THR A 338 26.18 -13.29 -8.16
CA THR A 338 25.03 -14.20 -8.04
C THR A 338 25.39 -15.31 -7.06
N TRP A 339 24.51 -15.57 -6.10
CA TRP A 339 24.67 -16.70 -5.20
C TRP A 339 24.37 -18.01 -5.95
N GLU A 340 25.25 -19.01 -5.81
CA GLU A 340 25.11 -20.31 -6.47
C GLU A 340 24.26 -21.26 -5.62
N ASN A 341 23.22 -21.83 -6.24
CA ASN A 341 22.28 -22.68 -5.50
C ASN A 341 22.84 -24.05 -5.15
N ASP A 342 23.13 -24.25 -3.87
CA ASP A 342 23.53 -25.52 -3.26
C ASP A 342 22.46 -26.17 -2.37
N MET A 343 21.29 -25.51 -2.19
CA MET A 343 20.26 -25.94 -1.26
C MET A 343 19.49 -27.16 -1.77
N ASP A 344 19.31 -28.15 -0.90
CA ASP A 344 18.49 -29.32 -1.20
C ASP A 344 16.99 -29.06 -0.98
N LYS A 345 16.13 -29.86 -1.65
CA LYS A 345 14.67 -29.68 -1.56
C LYS A 345 14.10 -29.97 -0.17
N PRO A 346 14.52 -31.02 0.56
CA PRO A 346 14.04 -31.26 1.92
C PRO A 346 14.31 -30.11 2.89
N GLU A 347 15.53 -29.56 2.91
CA GLU A 347 15.93 -28.40 3.71
C GLU A 347 15.08 -27.18 3.34
N GLN A 348 14.89 -26.94 2.03
CA GLN A 348 14.03 -25.86 1.54
C GLN A 348 12.60 -25.96 2.09
N ILE A 349 11.99 -27.16 2.06
CA ILE A 349 10.62 -27.35 2.56
C ILE A 349 10.57 -27.10 4.06
N LEU A 350 11.54 -27.64 4.82
CA LEU A 350 11.61 -27.49 6.27
C LEU A 350 11.70 -26.01 6.68
N LEU A 351 12.62 -25.25 6.09
CA LEU A 351 12.81 -23.83 6.40
C LEU A 351 11.58 -23.00 6.03
N ARG A 352 10.93 -23.33 4.89
CA ARG A 352 9.69 -22.68 4.47
C ARG A 352 8.57 -22.90 5.49
N GLU A 353 8.38 -24.14 5.92
CA GLU A 353 7.35 -24.50 6.90
C GLU A 353 7.63 -23.83 8.24
N GLN A 354 8.87 -23.88 8.74
CA GLN A 354 9.26 -23.24 9.99
C GLN A 354 8.91 -21.74 10.02
N ILE A 355 9.35 -20.98 9.01
CA ILE A 355 9.13 -19.52 9.02
C ILE A 355 7.67 -19.15 8.72
N ARG A 356 6.96 -19.95 7.91
CA ARG A 356 5.53 -19.78 7.68
C ARG A 356 4.77 -19.98 9.00
N ASP A 357 5.02 -21.08 9.70
CA ASP A 357 4.30 -21.44 10.91
C ASP A 357 4.53 -20.38 12.01
N ILE A 358 5.75 -19.84 12.13
CA ILE A 358 6.03 -18.68 13.02
C ILE A 358 5.19 -17.47 12.63
N SER A 359 5.17 -17.09 11.34
CA SER A 359 4.40 -15.92 10.90
C SER A 359 2.89 -16.09 11.06
N GLU A 360 2.37 -17.30 10.86
CA GLU A 360 0.95 -17.62 11.08
C GLU A 360 0.61 -17.57 12.57
N GLN A 361 1.50 -18.08 13.43
CA GLN A 361 1.34 -18.00 14.88
C GLN A 361 1.37 -16.54 15.36
N GLU A 362 2.31 -15.72 14.91
CA GLU A 362 2.40 -14.29 15.26
C GLU A 362 1.17 -13.51 14.77
N GLN A 363 0.67 -13.83 13.58
CA GLN A 363 -0.57 -13.23 13.06
C GLN A 363 -1.79 -13.63 13.90
N PHE A 364 -1.87 -14.88 14.32
CA PHE A 364 -2.95 -15.36 15.18
C PHE A 364 -2.88 -14.76 16.59
N ASN A 365 -1.69 -14.72 17.20
CA ASN A 365 -1.44 -14.07 18.49
C ASN A 365 -1.90 -12.61 18.46
N ARG A 366 -1.52 -11.88 17.40
CA ARG A 366 -1.94 -10.49 17.16
C ARG A 366 -3.47 -10.36 17.14
N ALA A 367 -4.14 -11.21 16.37
CA ALA A 367 -5.59 -11.20 16.26
C ALA A 367 -6.28 -11.54 17.60
N GLN A 368 -5.70 -12.44 18.39
CA GLN A 368 -6.19 -12.81 19.71
C GLN A 368 -6.03 -11.66 20.71
N GLU A 369 -4.89 -10.97 20.72
CA GLU A 369 -4.68 -9.76 21.54
C GLU A 369 -5.67 -8.65 21.19
N GLU A 370 -5.93 -8.43 19.90
CA GLU A 370 -6.92 -7.45 19.43
C GLU A 370 -8.33 -7.81 19.89
N ALA A 371 -8.74 -9.07 19.74
CA ALA A 371 -10.05 -9.54 20.20
C ALA A 371 -10.22 -9.43 21.74
N ASN A 372 -9.17 -9.73 22.49
CA ASN A 372 -9.19 -9.74 23.96
C ASN A 372 -8.94 -8.36 24.59
N ALA A 373 -8.57 -7.34 23.81
CA ALA A 373 -8.33 -6.00 24.32
C ALA A 373 -9.57 -5.42 25.02
N ALA A 374 -9.34 -4.51 25.97
CA ALA A 374 -10.44 -3.79 26.62
C ALA A 374 -11.22 -2.95 25.61
N ASP A 375 -12.53 -2.84 25.83
CA ASP A 375 -13.35 -1.94 25.03
C ASP A 375 -13.10 -0.48 25.44
N ILE A 376 -13.10 0.40 24.44
CA ILE A 376 -12.97 1.85 24.60
C ILE A 376 -14.13 2.55 23.91
N ASP A 377 -14.46 3.75 24.37
CA ASP A 377 -15.48 4.62 23.77
C ASP A 377 -14.92 5.44 22.58
N ASP A 378 -15.80 6.18 21.91
CA ASP A 378 -15.47 6.98 20.73
C ASP A 378 -14.53 8.16 21.08
N GLU A 379 -14.67 8.73 22.28
CA GLU A 379 -13.79 9.81 22.77
C GLU A 379 -12.36 9.30 22.94
N LYS A 380 -12.19 8.16 23.61
CA LYS A 380 -10.88 7.55 23.80
C LYS A 380 -10.28 7.07 22.49
N ALA A 381 -11.09 6.52 21.58
CA ALA A 381 -10.62 6.13 20.26
C ALA A 381 -10.07 7.33 19.48
N THR A 382 -10.75 8.47 19.51
CA THR A 382 -10.31 9.72 18.87
C THR A 382 -9.01 10.23 19.51
N GLU A 383 -8.92 10.25 20.85
CA GLU A 383 -7.70 10.62 21.57
C GLU A 383 -6.50 9.75 21.13
N LEU A 384 -6.70 8.43 21.02
CA LEU A 384 -5.65 7.49 20.62
C LEU A 384 -5.23 7.65 19.16
N GLN A 385 -6.15 8.04 18.26
CA GLN A 385 -5.82 8.30 16.85
C GLN A 385 -4.96 9.56 16.67
N GLU A 386 -5.22 10.61 17.47
CA GLU A 386 -4.47 11.86 17.41
C GLU A 386 -3.12 11.79 18.16
N LYS A 387 -2.97 10.78 19.04
CA LYS A 387 -1.78 10.61 19.87
C LYS A 387 -0.57 10.22 19.02
N ARG A 388 0.49 11.03 19.07
CA ARG A 388 1.76 10.77 18.35
C ARG A 388 2.46 9.45 18.69
N SER A 389 2.22 8.90 19.89
CA SER A 389 2.89 7.70 20.39
C SER A 389 1.95 6.91 21.28
N THR A 390 1.75 5.64 20.98
CA THR A 390 0.81 4.74 21.67
C THR A 390 1.53 3.48 22.12
N SER A 391 1.18 2.96 23.30
CA SER A 391 1.65 1.63 23.72
C SER A 391 0.97 0.50 22.91
N PRO A 392 1.53 -0.72 22.89
CA PRO A 392 0.90 -1.86 22.21
C PRO A 392 -0.52 -2.13 22.70
N SER A 393 -0.77 -2.04 24.01
CA SER A 393 -2.11 -2.22 24.59
C SER A 393 -3.12 -1.19 24.06
N GLU A 394 -2.72 0.10 23.99
CA GLU A 394 -3.55 1.16 23.42
C GLU A 394 -3.83 0.90 21.92
N GLN A 395 -2.85 0.43 21.16
CA GLN A 395 -3.04 0.06 19.75
C GLN A 395 -4.07 -1.06 19.59
N ARG A 396 -4.02 -2.08 20.46
CA ARG A 396 -4.99 -3.20 20.44
C ARG A 396 -6.40 -2.74 20.78
N GLN A 397 -6.56 -1.87 21.78
CA GLN A 397 -7.84 -1.26 22.15
C GLN A 397 -8.45 -0.46 20.99
N LEU A 398 -7.65 0.42 20.38
CA LEU A 398 -8.06 1.21 19.22
C LEU A 398 -8.46 0.30 18.06
N ARG A 399 -7.66 -0.73 17.79
CA ARG A 399 -7.93 -1.68 16.71
C ARG A 399 -9.22 -2.46 16.93
N LYS A 400 -9.47 -2.95 18.14
CA LYS A 400 -10.73 -3.61 18.52
C LYS A 400 -11.93 -2.70 18.30
N HIS A 401 -11.84 -1.45 18.76
CA HIS A 401 -12.88 -0.44 18.58
C HIS A 401 -13.22 -0.22 17.10
N ILE A 402 -12.19 -0.07 16.25
CA ILE A 402 -12.36 0.07 14.79
C ILE A 402 -13.06 -1.17 14.21
N LEU A 403 -12.66 -2.38 14.59
CA LEU A 403 -13.28 -3.62 14.11
C LEU A 403 -14.76 -3.71 14.52
N LYS A 404 -15.12 -3.34 15.76
CA LYS A 404 -16.52 -3.28 16.21
C LYS A 404 -17.36 -2.34 15.35
N LYS A 405 -16.88 -1.11 15.11
CA LYS A 405 -17.59 -0.11 14.29
C LYS A 405 -17.69 -0.53 12.83
N ARG A 406 -16.61 -1.07 12.25
CA ARG A 406 -16.52 -1.50 10.84
C ARG A 406 -17.46 -2.67 10.52
N TYR A 407 -17.47 -3.69 11.36
CA TYR A 407 -18.29 -4.89 11.17
C TYR A 407 -19.64 -4.85 11.90
N LYS A 408 -19.91 -3.78 12.66
CA LYS A 408 -21.13 -3.61 13.47
C LYS A 408 -21.38 -4.83 14.36
N VAL A 409 -20.33 -5.24 15.09
CA VAL A 409 -20.35 -6.40 16.00
C VAL A 409 -20.17 -5.94 17.44
N GLU A 410 -20.89 -6.57 18.37
CA GLU A 410 -20.72 -6.30 19.81
C GLU A 410 -19.40 -6.87 20.34
N GLN A 411 -18.94 -7.99 19.78
CA GLN A 411 -17.70 -8.66 20.16
C GLN A 411 -16.88 -8.98 18.91
N VAL A 412 -15.57 -8.75 19.00
CA VAL A 412 -14.60 -9.08 17.95
C VAL A 412 -14.02 -10.45 18.28
N THR A 413 -14.10 -11.39 17.34
CA THR A 413 -13.45 -12.70 17.47
C THR A 413 -12.04 -12.67 16.86
N PRO A 414 -11.11 -13.53 17.31
CA PRO A 414 -9.80 -13.65 16.69
C PRO A 414 -9.88 -13.96 15.19
N GLU A 415 -10.84 -14.78 14.75
CA GLU A 415 -11.04 -15.14 13.35
C GLU A 415 -11.44 -13.92 12.51
N LEU A 416 -12.32 -13.05 13.03
CA LEU A 416 -12.71 -11.81 12.35
C LEU A 416 -11.55 -10.82 12.26
N ALA A 417 -10.79 -10.65 13.35
CA ALA A 417 -9.61 -9.79 13.37
C ALA A 417 -8.55 -10.28 12.37
N LEU A 418 -8.32 -11.60 12.31
CA LEU A 418 -7.44 -12.24 11.35
C LEU A 418 -7.91 -12.04 9.90
N ALA A 419 -9.21 -12.20 9.64
CA ALA A 419 -9.80 -11.98 8.32
C ALA A 419 -9.66 -10.51 7.87
N ASP A 420 -9.93 -9.53 8.75
CA ASP A 420 -9.72 -8.10 8.44
C ASP A 420 -8.24 -7.81 8.16
N ALA A 421 -7.32 -8.36 8.96
CA ALA A 421 -5.87 -8.23 8.74
C ALA A 421 -5.42 -8.80 7.39
N LYS A 422 -6.12 -9.82 6.87
CA LYS A 422 -5.94 -10.39 5.53
C LYS A 422 -6.71 -9.64 4.43
N GLY A 423 -7.39 -8.55 4.77
CA GLY A 423 -8.06 -7.65 3.81
C GLY A 423 -9.51 -8.04 3.46
N ALA A 424 -10.19 -8.84 4.29
CA ALA A 424 -11.54 -9.34 4.00
C ALA A 424 -12.63 -8.24 3.86
N TYR A 425 -12.45 -7.06 4.46
CA TYR A 425 -13.47 -6.02 4.49
C TYR A 425 -13.94 -5.55 3.10
N ARG A 426 -13.00 -5.21 2.20
CA ARG A 426 -13.34 -4.71 0.85
C ARG A 426 -14.12 -5.75 0.03
N PRO A 427 -13.67 -7.02 -0.05
CA PRO A 427 -14.46 -8.05 -0.70
C PRO A 427 -15.86 -8.26 -0.10
N LEU A 428 -15.98 -8.20 1.23
CA LEU A 428 -17.28 -8.34 1.90
C LEU A 428 -18.24 -7.20 1.58
N ARG A 429 -17.77 -5.94 1.57
CA ARG A 429 -18.59 -4.79 1.18
C ARG A 429 -18.98 -4.84 -0.29
N LEU A 430 -18.09 -5.30 -1.17
CA LEU A 430 -18.43 -5.47 -2.59
C LEU A 430 -19.51 -6.52 -2.80
N GLU A 431 -19.44 -7.68 -2.12
CA GLU A 431 -20.49 -8.70 -2.16
C GLU A 431 -21.82 -8.17 -1.57
N PHE A 432 -21.76 -7.44 -0.45
CA PHE A 432 -22.93 -6.79 0.15
C PHE A 432 -23.66 -5.88 -0.84
N PHE A 433 -22.95 -4.97 -1.51
CA PHE A 433 -23.54 -4.04 -2.47
C PHE A 433 -23.98 -4.69 -3.79
N LEU A 434 -23.43 -5.85 -4.14
CA LEU A 434 -23.92 -6.65 -5.26
C LEU A 434 -25.22 -7.39 -4.93
N THR A 435 -25.47 -7.64 -3.64
CA THR A 435 -26.57 -8.49 -3.16
C THR A 435 -27.61 -7.63 -2.41
N VAL A 436 -27.70 -7.77 -1.09
CA VAL A 436 -28.78 -7.19 -0.28
C VAL A 436 -28.64 -5.68 -0.05
N GLY A 437 -27.43 -5.12 -0.22
CA GLY A 437 -27.14 -3.70 -0.02
C GLY A 437 -27.29 -2.83 -1.27
N ARG A 438 -27.79 -3.39 -2.39
CA ARG A 438 -27.78 -2.71 -3.69
C ARG A 438 -28.47 -1.35 -3.67
N ASP A 439 -29.60 -1.23 -2.98
CA ASP A 439 -30.39 0.01 -2.93
C ASP A 439 -29.70 1.12 -2.11
N ALA A 440 -28.82 0.76 -1.17
CA ALA A 440 -28.05 1.71 -0.36
C ALA A 440 -26.75 2.19 -1.06
N LEU A 441 -26.37 1.57 -2.18
CA LEU A 441 -25.11 1.86 -2.89
C LEU A 441 -25.04 3.31 -3.40
N PRO A 442 -26.07 3.88 -4.07
CA PRO A 442 -25.99 5.25 -4.57
C PRO A 442 -25.78 6.27 -3.45
N GLU A 443 -26.48 6.13 -2.32
CA GLU A 443 -26.33 7.02 -1.17
C GLU A 443 -24.94 6.90 -0.54
N ARG A 444 -24.39 5.68 -0.42
CA ARG A 444 -23.01 5.49 0.04
C ARG A 444 -22.01 6.18 -0.89
N ASP A 445 -22.15 6.00 -2.20
CA ASP A 445 -21.24 6.60 -3.17
C ASP A 445 -21.38 8.14 -3.19
N CYS A 446 -22.58 8.69 -2.98
CA CYS A 446 -22.79 10.11 -2.79
C CYS A 446 -22.05 10.62 -1.53
N ARG A 447 -22.24 9.98 -0.37
CA ARG A 447 -21.53 10.33 0.87
C ARG A 447 -20.00 10.26 0.69
N THR A 448 -19.52 9.24 0.01
CA THR A 448 -18.09 9.04 -0.29
C THR A 448 -17.55 10.14 -1.19
N LEU A 449 -18.33 10.59 -2.18
CA LEU A 449 -17.93 11.71 -3.03
C LEU A 449 -17.96 13.04 -2.26
N SER A 450 -18.97 13.25 -1.42
CA SER A 450 -19.05 14.44 -0.57
C SER A 450 -17.81 14.57 0.32
N SER A 451 -17.37 13.49 0.97
CA SER A 451 -16.15 13.54 1.80
C SER A 451 -14.87 13.81 1.01
N LEU A 452 -14.81 13.37 -0.26
CA LEU A 452 -13.71 13.71 -1.16
C LEU A 452 -13.72 15.17 -1.62
N THR A 453 -14.86 15.86 -1.60
CA THR A 453 -15.03 17.21 -2.15
C THR A 453 -15.14 18.30 -1.07
N GLU A 454 -15.55 17.95 0.14
CA GLU A 454 -15.84 18.87 1.26
C GLU A 454 -14.65 19.79 1.57
N ASN A 455 -13.46 19.22 1.72
CA ASN A 455 -12.22 19.96 2.00
C ASN A 455 -11.46 20.40 0.73
N ASN A 456 -12.09 20.26 -0.43
CA ASN A 456 -11.48 20.36 -1.75
C ASN A 456 -12.20 21.37 -2.67
N ALA A 457 -12.92 22.31 -2.06
CA ALA A 457 -13.67 23.38 -2.74
C ALA A 457 -14.64 22.85 -3.81
N GLY A 458 -15.21 21.66 -3.59
CA GLY A 458 -16.11 21.02 -4.54
C GLY A 458 -15.42 20.25 -5.68
N GLU A 459 -14.09 20.29 -5.79
CA GLU A 459 -13.33 19.51 -6.75
C GLU A 459 -12.98 18.11 -6.21
N ALA A 460 -12.83 17.14 -7.10
CA ALA A 460 -12.36 15.80 -6.77
C ALA A 460 -11.23 15.37 -7.71
N PHE A 461 -10.30 14.56 -7.21
CA PHE A 461 -9.24 14.01 -8.03
C PHE A 461 -9.68 12.69 -8.67
N ALA A 462 -9.67 12.60 -10.01
CA ALA A 462 -10.24 11.45 -10.73
C ALA A 462 -9.71 10.07 -10.26
N PRO A 463 -8.41 9.87 -9.96
CA PRO A 463 -7.94 8.64 -9.33
C PRO A 463 -8.61 8.27 -8.02
N ASP A 464 -8.91 9.24 -7.14
CA ASP A 464 -9.64 8.97 -5.89
C ASP A 464 -11.06 8.54 -6.15
N VAL A 465 -11.76 9.25 -7.04
CA VAL A 465 -13.14 8.93 -7.43
C VAL A 465 -13.22 7.52 -8.02
N ALA A 466 -12.29 7.18 -8.92
CA ALA A 466 -12.23 5.85 -9.52
C ALA A 466 -11.95 4.74 -8.50
N ARG A 467 -11.12 5.01 -7.48
CA ARG A 467 -10.76 4.04 -6.43
C ARG A 467 -11.87 3.88 -5.39
N ALA A 468 -12.48 4.99 -4.96
CA ALA A 468 -13.38 5.04 -3.82
C ALA A 468 -14.81 4.60 -4.15
N LEU A 469 -15.32 4.93 -5.34
CA LEU A 469 -16.69 4.65 -5.73
C LEU A 469 -16.85 3.24 -6.33
N LEU A 470 -17.94 2.57 -5.95
CA LEU A 470 -18.21 1.17 -6.32
C LEU A 470 -19.28 1.03 -7.41
N SER A 471 -20.09 2.06 -7.67
CA SER A 471 -21.25 2.01 -8.58
C SER A 471 -20.93 1.36 -9.93
N SER A 472 -19.87 1.80 -10.63
CA SER A 472 -19.50 1.23 -11.94
C SER A 472 -19.04 -0.23 -11.86
N THR A 473 -18.41 -0.62 -10.75
CA THR A 473 -17.97 -2.00 -10.52
C THR A 473 -19.17 -2.91 -10.26
N VAL A 474 -20.07 -2.50 -9.37
CA VAL A 474 -21.27 -3.30 -9.03
C VAL A 474 -22.23 -3.36 -10.21
N ASP A 475 -22.40 -2.28 -10.97
CA ASP A 475 -23.16 -2.27 -12.24
C ASP A 475 -22.56 -3.25 -13.27
N ALA A 476 -21.22 -3.30 -13.41
CA ALA A 476 -20.58 -4.25 -14.31
C ALA A 476 -20.78 -5.72 -13.86
N LEU A 477 -20.71 -5.99 -12.56
CA LEU A 477 -20.93 -7.32 -11.98
C LEU A 477 -22.39 -7.77 -12.15
N ASP A 478 -23.34 -6.86 -11.96
CA ASP A 478 -24.76 -7.13 -12.14
C ASP A 478 -25.11 -7.44 -13.60
N LYS A 479 -24.57 -6.66 -14.55
CA LYS A 479 -24.75 -6.89 -16.00
C LYS A 479 -24.29 -8.27 -16.48
N ILE A 480 -23.30 -8.86 -15.82
CA ILE A 480 -22.83 -10.23 -16.11
C ILE A 480 -23.45 -11.29 -15.20
N LYS A 481 -24.44 -10.91 -14.37
CA LYS A 481 -25.13 -11.77 -13.40
C LYS A 481 -24.18 -12.46 -12.42
N ALA A 482 -23.13 -11.78 -11.97
CA ALA A 482 -22.09 -12.36 -11.13
C ALA A 482 -22.60 -12.97 -9.81
N ALA A 483 -23.71 -12.45 -9.26
CA ALA A 483 -24.31 -12.93 -8.02
C ALA A 483 -24.70 -14.42 -8.05
N ILE A 484 -24.92 -14.99 -9.24
CA ILE A 484 -25.23 -16.42 -9.40
C ILE A 484 -24.12 -17.33 -8.85
N LEU A 485 -22.87 -16.87 -8.86
CA LEU A 485 -21.70 -17.60 -8.36
C LEU A 485 -21.69 -17.74 -6.83
N LEU A 486 -22.51 -16.96 -6.13
CA LEU A 486 -22.57 -16.90 -4.67
C LEU A 486 -23.53 -17.94 -4.06
N ASP A 487 -24.20 -18.74 -4.89
CA ASP A 487 -25.07 -19.83 -4.44
C ASP A 487 -24.22 -20.99 -3.87
N PRO A 488 -24.30 -21.27 -2.56
CA PRO A 488 -23.50 -22.32 -1.92
C PRO A 488 -23.95 -23.74 -2.31
N ASP A 489 -25.21 -23.91 -2.71
CA ASP A 489 -25.80 -25.22 -3.03
C ASP A 489 -25.58 -25.60 -4.50
N ARG A 490 -25.18 -24.63 -5.33
CA ARG A 490 -24.96 -24.83 -6.76
C ARG A 490 -23.63 -25.51 -7.07
N GLU A 491 -23.70 -26.45 -8.00
CA GLU A 491 -22.54 -27.10 -8.59
C GLU A 491 -22.15 -26.47 -9.92
N TRP A 492 -20.85 -26.27 -10.10
CA TRP A 492 -20.26 -25.68 -11.29
C TRP A 492 -19.42 -26.70 -12.03
N HIS A 493 -19.52 -26.69 -13.35
CA HIS A 493 -18.60 -27.41 -14.23
C HIS A 493 -18.22 -26.55 -15.42
N LYS A 494 -17.18 -26.96 -16.16
CA LYS A 494 -16.62 -26.16 -17.28
C LYS A 494 -17.65 -25.81 -18.37
N ASP A 495 -18.65 -26.67 -18.57
CA ASP A 495 -19.69 -26.53 -19.60
C ASP A 495 -21.01 -25.97 -19.04
N ASP A 496 -21.00 -25.40 -17.82
CA ASP A 496 -22.22 -24.85 -17.20
C ASP A 496 -22.72 -23.65 -18.03
N PRO A 497 -24.00 -23.62 -18.47
CA PRO A 497 -24.49 -22.60 -19.38
C PRO A 497 -24.36 -21.16 -18.85
N ASP A 498 -24.60 -20.94 -17.55
CA ASP A 498 -24.52 -19.61 -16.95
C ASP A 498 -23.06 -19.17 -16.81
N LEU A 499 -22.18 -20.10 -16.42
CA LEU A 499 -20.75 -19.81 -16.32
C LEU A 499 -20.13 -19.52 -17.69
N VAL A 500 -20.54 -20.25 -18.72
CA VAL A 500 -20.12 -20.02 -20.12
C VAL A 500 -20.67 -18.69 -20.64
N ALA A 501 -21.93 -18.35 -20.33
CA ALA A 501 -22.51 -17.06 -20.70
C ALA A 501 -21.75 -15.90 -20.04
N LEU A 502 -21.51 -15.98 -18.73
CA LEU A 502 -20.71 -15.02 -17.98
C LEU A 502 -19.33 -14.84 -18.59
N PHE A 503 -18.66 -15.94 -18.94
CA PHE A 503 -17.36 -15.90 -19.60
C PHE A 503 -17.43 -15.23 -20.99
N GLY A 504 -18.51 -15.49 -21.74
CA GLY A 504 -18.80 -14.82 -23.00
C GLY A 504 -18.96 -13.30 -22.86
N HIS A 505 -19.59 -12.81 -21.79
CA HIS A 505 -19.69 -11.38 -21.52
C HIS A 505 -18.31 -10.74 -21.26
N LEU A 506 -17.50 -11.39 -20.42
CA LEU A 506 -16.17 -10.89 -20.07
C LEU A 506 -15.23 -10.83 -21.29
N THR A 507 -15.30 -11.82 -22.17
CA THR A 507 -14.42 -11.91 -23.35
C THR A 507 -14.81 -11.01 -24.51
N ARG A 508 -16.07 -10.54 -24.58
CA ARG A 508 -16.52 -9.55 -25.58
C ARG A 508 -15.92 -8.16 -25.38
N ASP A 509 -15.69 -7.76 -24.14
CA ASP A 509 -15.06 -6.49 -23.78
C ASP A 509 -13.97 -6.68 -22.70
N PRO A 510 -12.80 -7.26 -23.06
CA PRO A 510 -11.72 -7.49 -22.11
C PRO A 510 -11.16 -6.19 -21.51
N GLN A 511 -11.21 -5.09 -22.27
CA GLN A 511 -10.71 -3.79 -21.82
C GLN A 511 -11.65 -3.16 -20.79
N GLY A 512 -12.97 -3.22 -21.00
CA GLY A 512 -13.95 -2.77 -20.01
C GLY A 512 -14.01 -3.67 -18.77
N CYS A 513 -13.79 -4.98 -18.93
CA CYS A 513 -13.57 -5.89 -17.81
C CYS A 513 -12.36 -5.44 -16.97
N LYS A 514 -11.20 -5.24 -17.62
CA LYS A 514 -9.98 -4.80 -16.93
C LYS A 514 -10.15 -3.44 -16.26
N ARG A 515 -10.87 -2.49 -16.90
CA ARG A 515 -11.14 -1.16 -16.35
C ARG A 515 -12.01 -1.19 -15.10
N ARG A 516 -13.11 -1.95 -15.11
CA ARG A 516 -14.14 -1.95 -14.04
C ARG A 516 -13.88 -2.99 -12.96
N LEU A 517 -13.39 -4.17 -13.33
CA LEU A 517 -13.17 -5.31 -12.43
C LEU A 517 -11.70 -5.52 -12.04
N GLY A 518 -10.77 -4.83 -12.69
CA GLY A 518 -9.33 -4.89 -12.33
C GLY A 518 -8.56 -6.08 -12.90
N PHE A 519 -9.19 -6.99 -13.65
CA PHE A 519 -8.53 -8.13 -14.27
C PHE A 519 -8.93 -8.35 -15.74
N SER A 520 -8.06 -9.05 -16.48
CA SER A 520 -8.40 -9.56 -17.81
C SER A 520 -8.99 -10.97 -17.70
N PRO A 521 -10.02 -11.32 -18.51
CA PRO A 521 -10.66 -12.63 -18.42
C PRO A 521 -9.66 -13.77 -18.60
N GLY A 522 -9.77 -14.81 -17.78
CA GLY A 522 -8.94 -16.01 -17.84
C GLY A 522 -9.16 -16.83 -19.11
N LYS A 523 -8.48 -17.98 -19.22
CA LYS A 523 -8.55 -18.85 -20.41
C LYS A 523 -9.78 -19.79 -20.43
N SER A 524 -10.58 -19.82 -19.37
CA SER A 524 -11.74 -20.72 -19.25
C SER A 524 -12.84 -20.12 -18.37
N ALA A 525 -14.06 -20.65 -18.51
CA ALA A 525 -15.22 -20.21 -17.73
C ALA A 525 -15.02 -20.40 -16.21
N ILE A 526 -14.41 -21.52 -15.78
CA ILE A 526 -14.05 -21.75 -14.37
C ILE A 526 -12.98 -20.76 -13.88
N ALA A 527 -11.97 -20.47 -14.70
CA ALA A 527 -10.95 -19.50 -14.34
C ALA A 527 -11.56 -18.10 -14.18
N ALA A 528 -12.45 -17.69 -15.08
CA ALA A 528 -13.16 -16.43 -15.01
C ALA A 528 -14.11 -16.34 -13.80
N GLY A 529 -14.84 -17.43 -13.51
CA GLY A 529 -15.66 -17.53 -12.30
C GLY A 529 -14.84 -17.35 -11.02
N ASN A 530 -13.67 -17.99 -10.94
CA ASN A 530 -12.75 -17.80 -9.81
C ASN A 530 -12.14 -16.39 -9.74
N GLN A 531 -11.88 -15.73 -10.87
CA GLN A 531 -11.45 -14.33 -10.87
C GLN A 531 -12.52 -13.40 -10.30
N ILE A 532 -13.81 -13.64 -10.64
CA ILE A 532 -14.93 -12.89 -10.06
C ILE A 532 -15.08 -13.19 -8.58
N LEU A 533 -15.09 -14.46 -8.19
CA LEU A 533 -15.21 -14.85 -6.77
C LEU A 533 -14.07 -14.30 -5.92
N GLY A 534 -12.86 -14.17 -6.49
CA GLY A 534 -11.73 -13.50 -5.85
C GLY A 534 -12.03 -12.04 -5.46
N LEU A 535 -12.87 -11.32 -6.21
CA LEU A 535 -13.31 -9.97 -5.84
C LEU A 535 -14.15 -9.95 -4.55
N PHE A 536 -14.80 -11.07 -4.22
CA PHE A 536 -15.59 -11.28 -3.00
C PHE A 536 -14.82 -12.04 -1.92
N GLY A 537 -13.53 -12.32 -2.14
CA GLY A 537 -12.72 -13.10 -1.20
C GLY A 537 -13.22 -14.54 -1.09
N ARG A 538 -13.76 -15.08 -2.18
CA ARG A 538 -14.28 -16.45 -2.29
C ARG A 538 -13.58 -17.19 -3.41
N ARG A 539 -13.79 -18.51 -3.47
CA ARG A 539 -13.29 -19.37 -4.54
C ARG A 539 -14.19 -20.57 -4.76
N LEU A 540 -14.08 -21.16 -5.93
CA LEU A 540 -14.59 -22.50 -6.20
C LEU A 540 -13.59 -23.54 -5.71
N GLU A 541 -14.07 -24.52 -4.96
CA GLU A 541 -13.31 -25.71 -4.58
C GLU A 541 -13.72 -26.91 -5.42
N TYR A 542 -12.75 -27.77 -5.71
CA TYR A 542 -13.00 -29.02 -6.40
C TYR A 542 -13.69 -30.00 -5.44
N VAL A 543 -14.83 -30.54 -5.86
CA VAL A 543 -15.60 -31.49 -5.05
C VAL A 543 -15.40 -32.91 -5.56
N ARG A 544 -15.63 -33.13 -6.86
CA ARG A 544 -15.58 -34.46 -7.46
C ARG A 544 -15.40 -34.44 -8.99
N HIS A 545 -15.31 -35.63 -9.55
CA HIS A 545 -15.43 -35.87 -10.98
C HIS A 545 -16.75 -36.59 -11.29
N ASP A 546 -17.52 -36.06 -12.24
CA ASP A 546 -18.61 -36.83 -12.86
C ASP A 546 -18.09 -37.58 -14.09
N ARG A 547 -18.58 -38.81 -14.29
CA ARG A 547 -18.40 -39.54 -15.54
C ARG A 547 -19.59 -39.24 -16.46
N LEU A 548 -19.28 -38.69 -17.64
CA LEU A 548 -20.28 -38.45 -18.69
C LEU A 548 -20.40 -39.67 -19.61
N ASP A 549 -19.27 -40.34 -19.90
CA ASP A 549 -19.14 -41.61 -20.62
C ASP A 549 -17.77 -42.27 -20.30
N SER A 550 -17.50 -43.48 -20.81
CA SER A 550 -16.30 -44.31 -20.66
C SER A 550 -14.97 -43.57 -20.85
N GLN A 551 -14.92 -42.51 -21.67
CA GLN A 551 -13.72 -41.71 -21.90
C GLN A 551 -13.79 -40.25 -21.42
N GLN A 552 -14.96 -39.75 -20.99
CA GLN A 552 -15.12 -38.34 -20.62
C GLN A 552 -15.44 -38.15 -19.14
N ARG A 553 -14.57 -37.38 -18.47
CA ARG A 553 -14.73 -36.95 -17.07
C ARG A 553 -14.85 -35.44 -17.03
N ARG A 554 -15.80 -34.92 -16.25
CA ARG A 554 -15.90 -33.48 -15.93
C ARG A 554 -15.57 -33.24 -14.46
N ARG A 555 -14.85 -32.16 -14.15
CA ARG A 555 -14.64 -31.70 -12.78
C ARG A 555 -15.86 -30.90 -12.33
N VAL A 556 -16.32 -31.18 -11.13
CA VAL A 556 -17.41 -30.48 -10.46
C VAL A 556 -16.82 -29.69 -9.31
N TYR A 557 -17.25 -28.43 -9.23
CA TYR A 557 -16.81 -27.47 -8.23
C TYR A 557 -18.02 -26.94 -7.46
N ARG A 558 -17.79 -26.46 -6.24
CA ARG A 558 -18.77 -25.72 -5.44
C ARG A 558 -18.11 -24.50 -4.82
N LEU A 559 -18.90 -23.57 -4.34
CA LEU A 559 -18.39 -22.45 -3.58
C LEU A 559 -17.74 -22.97 -2.29
N ALA A 560 -16.49 -22.59 -2.04
CA ALA A 560 -15.79 -22.99 -0.83
C ALA A 560 -16.48 -22.42 0.42
N ALA A 561 -16.39 -23.16 1.54
CA ALA A 561 -16.84 -22.68 2.84
C ALA A 561 -16.11 -21.38 3.22
N ASP A 562 -16.82 -20.50 3.92
CA ASP A 562 -16.30 -19.21 4.36
C ASP A 562 -15.57 -19.37 5.70
N ASP A 563 -14.41 -18.72 5.84
CA ASP A 563 -13.49 -18.89 6.97
C ASP A 563 -13.23 -17.59 7.75
N ILE A 564 -14.07 -16.57 7.54
CA ILE A 564 -13.89 -15.22 8.10
C ILE A 564 -14.35 -15.06 9.56
N GLY A 565 -14.80 -16.14 10.22
CA GLY A 565 -15.23 -16.12 11.62
C GLY A 565 -16.59 -15.46 11.88
N ILE A 566 -17.30 -15.02 10.84
CA ILE A 566 -18.65 -14.45 10.94
C ILE A 566 -19.50 -14.93 9.78
N ASP A 567 -20.77 -15.22 10.03
CA ASP A 567 -21.73 -15.53 8.97
C ASP A 567 -22.01 -14.28 8.12
N ARG A 568 -21.73 -14.35 6.81
CA ARG A 568 -21.92 -13.23 5.88
C ARG A 568 -23.36 -12.73 5.84
N ARG A 569 -24.37 -13.62 5.91
CA ARG A 569 -25.78 -13.20 5.85
C ARG A 569 -26.12 -12.36 7.08
N ALA A 570 -25.76 -12.82 8.27
CA ALA A 570 -25.93 -12.08 9.51
C ALA A 570 -25.16 -10.74 9.50
N LEU A 571 -23.93 -10.72 8.95
CA LEU A 571 -23.17 -9.48 8.78
C LEU A 571 -23.87 -8.49 7.83
N TYR A 572 -24.39 -8.97 6.70
CA TYR A 572 -25.06 -8.14 5.72
C TYR A 572 -26.39 -7.59 6.22
N GLU A 573 -27.16 -8.37 6.98
CA GLU A 573 -28.37 -7.88 7.66
C GLU A 573 -28.05 -6.76 8.65
N ARG A 574 -26.96 -6.86 9.40
CA ARG A 574 -26.51 -5.79 10.31
C ARG A 574 -26.14 -4.52 9.55
N TRP A 575 -25.37 -4.64 8.47
CA TRP A 575 -25.04 -3.48 7.63
C TRP A 575 -26.28 -2.87 7.00
N LEU A 576 -27.22 -3.68 6.50
CA LEU A 576 -28.46 -3.19 5.92
C LEU A 576 -29.30 -2.41 6.95
N ASN A 577 -29.49 -2.95 8.16
CA ASN A 577 -30.23 -2.27 9.23
C ASN A 577 -29.55 -0.97 9.68
N ALA A 578 -28.22 -0.93 9.70
CA ALA A 578 -27.47 0.27 10.06
C ALA A 578 -27.51 1.33 8.95
N ASP A 579 -27.35 0.91 7.68
CA ASP A 579 -27.37 1.80 6.51
C ASP A 579 -28.80 2.36 6.24
N LEU A 580 -29.87 1.68 6.70
CA LEU A 580 -31.27 2.12 6.60
C LEU A 580 -31.76 3.00 7.78
N SER A 581 -30.97 3.15 8.84
CA SER A 581 -31.35 3.99 9.98
C SER A 581 -31.19 5.48 9.61
N PRO A 582 -32.18 6.36 9.90
CA PRO A 582 -32.06 7.78 9.58
C PRO A 582 -30.81 8.37 10.26
N PRO A 583 -30.11 9.32 9.61
CA PRO A 583 -28.85 9.88 10.13
C PRO A 583 -29.16 10.75 11.35
N ASN A 584 -29.22 10.13 12.52
CA ASN A 584 -29.45 10.83 13.78
C ASN A 584 -28.16 11.23 14.49
N GLU A 585 -27.01 10.97 13.87
CA GLU A 585 -25.70 11.38 14.35
C GLU A 585 -24.91 11.95 13.16
N GLN A 586 -24.27 13.10 13.39
CA GLN A 586 -23.28 13.63 12.47
C GLN A 586 -22.24 12.53 12.18
N PRO A 587 -21.78 12.37 10.93
CA PRO A 587 -20.73 11.41 10.63
C PRO A 587 -19.55 11.70 11.54
N THR A 588 -19.27 10.78 12.45
CA THR A 588 -18.11 10.91 13.34
C THR A 588 -16.85 10.77 12.48
N ALA A 589 -15.73 11.35 12.91
CA ALA A 589 -14.45 11.17 12.22
C ALA A 589 -14.11 9.67 11.98
N LEU A 590 -14.73 8.76 12.73
CA LEU A 590 -14.66 7.31 12.58
C LEU A 590 -15.36 6.74 11.31
N ASP A 591 -16.34 7.42 10.71
CA ASP A 591 -16.95 6.96 9.44
C ASP A 591 -16.02 7.17 8.23
N SER A 592 -14.99 8.02 8.40
CA SER A 592 -13.89 8.19 7.44
C SER A 592 -12.82 7.08 7.54
N VAL A 593 -12.97 6.14 8.49
CA VAL A 593 -12.01 5.04 8.76
C VAL A 593 -12.06 3.91 7.71
N GLU A 594 -12.85 4.07 6.64
CA GLU A 594 -12.62 3.35 5.38
C GLU A 594 -11.23 3.68 4.77
N ALA A 595 -10.58 4.79 5.17
CA ALA A 595 -9.27 5.23 4.69
C ALA A 595 -8.07 4.61 5.41
N TYR A 596 -8.24 4.05 6.62
CA TYR A 596 -7.13 3.49 7.37
C TYR A 596 -7.01 1.99 7.12
N TRP A 597 -5.89 1.63 6.47
CA TRP A 597 -5.38 0.30 6.13
C TRP A 597 -5.70 -0.20 4.71
N THR A 598 -4.83 0.20 3.79
CA THR A 598 -4.43 -0.60 2.62
C THR A 598 -3.40 -1.66 3.06
N PRO A 599 -3.67 -2.97 2.94
CA PRO A 599 -2.60 -3.89 2.64
C PRO A 599 -2.21 -3.78 1.14
N PRO A 600 -0.94 -4.08 0.81
CA PRO A 600 -0.31 -3.78 -0.48
C PRO A 600 -0.98 -4.39 -1.71
#